data_AF-A0A370S7K8-F1
#
_entry.id   AF-A0A370S7K8-F1
#
_cell.length_a   1.000
_cell.length_b   1.000
_cell.length_c   1.000
_cell.angle_alpha   90.00
_cell.angle_beta   90.00
_cell.angle_gamma   90.00
#
_symmetry.space_group_name_H-M   'P 1'
#
loop_
_entity.id
_entity.type
_entity.pdbx_description
1 polymer ?
#
loop_
_entity_poly.entity_id
_entity_poly.type
_entity_poly.pdbx_seq_one_letter_code
_entity_poly.pdbx_strand_id
1 'polypeptide(L)'
;MTRMAAVFTLLSCMASASALGASSCPFPEGMQASIGASKQVIEARHAGVAKDDLLTRMSPGLNGQMSQLLNNIVDEVYDHPALLPEVYAAYRFEHCFVSQQHAEQVAAMKFADAYPLLKKCEQLHPEGTRPPCAMRVVHTVTGIPE
;
A
#
# COMPACT_ATOMS: atom_id res chain seq x y z
N MET A 1 -61.87 2.54 -27.32
CA MET A 1 -61.49 1.96 -26.01
C MET A 1 -60.77 0.67 -26.34
N THR A 2 -59.50 0.45 -26.06
CA THR A 2 -58.78 0.52 -24.78
C THR A 2 -57.27 0.64 -25.06
N ARG A 3 -56.60 1.53 -24.33
CA ARG A 3 -55.12 1.58 -24.27
C ARG A 3 -54.64 0.40 -23.43
N MET A 4 -53.63 -0.34 -23.88
CA MET A 4 -52.91 -1.30 -23.05
C MET A 4 -51.43 -0.88 -23.04
N ALA A 5 -51.03 -0.22 -21.96
CA ALA A 5 -49.64 0.06 -21.66
C ALA A 5 -49.06 -1.15 -20.92
N ALA A 6 -48.17 -1.89 -21.57
CA ALA A 6 -47.36 -2.90 -20.90
C ALA A 6 -46.08 -2.22 -20.41
N VAL A 7 -46.04 -1.92 -19.11
CA VAL A 7 -44.83 -1.46 -18.41
C VAL A 7 -43.97 -2.69 -18.15
N PHE A 8 -42.84 -2.79 -18.85
CA PHE A 8 -41.81 -3.79 -18.60
C PHE A 8 -40.87 -3.25 -17.52
N THR A 9 -41.11 -3.62 -16.27
CA THR A 9 -40.20 -3.35 -15.15
C THR A 9 -39.08 -4.39 -15.17
N LEU A 10 -37.96 -4.04 -15.80
CA LEU A 10 -36.70 -4.78 -15.67
C LEU A 10 -36.05 -4.42 -14.32
N LEU A 11 -36.36 -5.19 -13.29
CA LEU A 11 -35.53 -5.24 -12.07
C LEU A 11 -34.22 -5.96 -12.41
N SER A 12 -33.26 -5.20 -12.92
CA SER A 12 -31.87 -5.63 -12.95
C SER A 12 -31.34 -5.56 -11.52
N CYS A 13 -31.39 -6.67 -10.80
CA CYS A 13 -30.60 -6.87 -9.59
C CYS A 13 -29.12 -6.72 -9.97
N MET A 14 -28.56 -5.54 -9.74
CA MET A 14 -27.12 -5.37 -9.62
C MET A 14 -26.70 -6.19 -8.40
N ALA A 15 -26.31 -7.43 -8.64
CA ALA A 15 -25.52 -8.18 -7.69
C ALA A 15 -24.18 -7.46 -7.60
N SER A 16 -24.09 -6.54 -6.63
CA SER A 16 -22.81 -6.01 -6.16
C SER A 16 -22.03 -7.19 -5.63
N ALA A 17 -21.24 -7.82 -6.49
CA ALA A 17 -20.15 -8.65 -6.05
C ALA A 17 -19.21 -7.71 -5.28
N SER A 18 -19.39 -7.64 -3.97
CA SER A 18 -18.33 -7.19 -3.08
C SER A 18 -17.17 -8.14 -3.32
N ALA A 19 -16.31 -7.79 -4.28
CA ALA A 19 -14.99 -8.34 -4.36
C ALA A 19 -14.35 -7.93 -3.04
N LEU A 20 -14.41 -8.83 -2.05
CA LEU A 20 -13.57 -8.79 -0.88
C LEU A 20 -12.15 -8.88 -1.44
N GLY A 21 -11.60 -7.73 -1.83
CA GLY A 21 -10.25 -7.62 -2.33
C GLY A 21 -9.37 -8.23 -1.26
N ALA A 22 -8.67 -9.31 -1.60
CA ALA A 22 -7.70 -9.90 -0.70
C ALA A 22 -6.78 -8.79 -0.20
N SER A 23 -6.52 -8.75 1.12
CA SER A 23 -5.74 -7.66 1.68
C SER A 23 -4.39 -7.59 0.97
N SER A 24 -4.01 -6.40 0.52
CA SER A 24 -2.75 -6.15 -0.17
C SER A 24 -1.52 -6.39 0.74
N CYS A 25 -1.77 -6.67 2.02
CA CYS A 25 -0.79 -7.04 3.01
C CYS A 25 -1.38 -8.13 3.93
N PRO A 26 -1.13 -9.43 3.68
CA PRO A 26 -1.65 -10.49 4.54
C PRO A 26 -1.04 -10.37 5.95
N PHE A 27 -1.85 -10.44 7.01
CA PHE A 27 -1.35 -10.31 8.39
C PHE A 27 -1.21 -11.69 9.05
N PRO A 28 -0.13 -11.98 9.82
CA PRO A 28 1.01 -11.11 10.16
C PRO A 28 2.18 -11.18 9.16
N GLU A 29 2.21 -12.19 8.30
CA GLU A 29 3.37 -12.54 7.46
C GLU A 29 3.72 -11.46 6.45
N GLY A 30 2.72 -10.87 5.79
CA GLY A 30 2.86 -9.74 4.88
C GLY A 30 3.35 -8.47 5.58
N MET A 31 3.01 -8.25 6.85
CA MET A 31 3.58 -7.11 7.59
C MET A 31 5.08 -7.28 7.81
N GLN A 32 5.51 -8.46 8.27
CA GLN A 32 6.93 -8.77 8.46
C GLN A 32 7.68 -8.70 7.14
N ALA A 33 7.11 -9.26 6.08
CA ALA A 33 7.65 -9.17 4.73
C ALA A 33 7.73 -7.72 4.24
N SER A 34 6.72 -6.90 4.51
CA SER A 34 6.68 -5.47 4.14
C SER A 34 7.82 -4.69 4.81
N ILE A 35 8.06 -4.90 6.11
CA ILE A 35 9.18 -4.28 6.83
C ILE A 35 10.53 -4.78 6.33
N GLY A 36 10.67 -6.10 6.16
CA GLY A 36 11.91 -6.71 5.67
C GLY A 36 12.28 -6.24 4.27
N ALA A 37 11.30 -6.27 3.36
CA ALA A 37 11.44 -5.78 1.99
C ALA A 37 11.74 -4.29 1.94
N SER A 38 11.09 -3.47 2.78
CA SER A 38 11.35 -2.03 2.85
C SER A 38 12.83 -1.72 3.05
N LYS A 39 13.50 -2.43 3.97
CA LYS A 39 14.93 -2.26 4.22
C LYS A 39 15.77 -2.74 3.04
N GLN A 40 15.54 -3.97 2.56
CA GLN A 40 16.31 -4.58 1.49
C GLN A 40 16.22 -3.79 0.17
N VAL A 41 15.04 -3.29 -0.18
CA VAL A 41 14.80 -2.54 -1.42
C VAL A 41 15.48 -1.17 -1.37
N ILE A 42 15.41 -0.47 -0.23
CA ILE A 42 16.12 0.81 -0.06
C ILE A 42 17.64 0.59 -0.11
N GLU A 43 18.16 -0.43 0.58
CA GLU A 43 19.58 -0.79 0.56
C GLU A 43 20.06 -1.14 -0.85
N ALA A 44 19.30 -1.97 -1.58
CA ALA A 44 19.62 -2.33 -2.96
C ALA A 44 19.66 -1.10 -3.87
N ARG A 45 18.71 -0.18 -3.71
CA ARG A 45 18.70 1.07 -4.48
C ARG A 45 19.89 1.96 -4.15
N HIS A 46 20.25 2.10 -2.88
CA HIS A 46 21.45 2.85 -2.48
C HIS A 46 22.73 2.21 -3.01
N ALA A 47 22.77 0.90 -3.15
CA ALA A 47 23.85 0.16 -3.79
C ALA A 47 23.87 0.26 -5.32
N GLY A 48 22.91 0.98 -5.93
CA GLY A 48 22.83 1.17 -7.39
C GLY A 48 22.33 -0.06 -8.15
N VAL A 49 21.66 -1.00 -7.46
CA VAL A 49 21.03 -2.15 -8.13
C VAL A 49 19.88 -1.66 -9.03
N ALA A 50 19.76 -2.22 -10.23
CA ALA A 50 18.67 -1.89 -11.13
C ALA A 50 17.33 -2.49 -10.65
N LYS A 51 16.22 -1.79 -10.93
CA LYS A 51 14.86 -2.22 -10.55
C LYS A 51 14.55 -3.65 -11.03
N ASP A 52 14.82 -3.90 -12.31
CA ASP A 52 14.52 -5.20 -12.96
C ASP A 52 15.37 -6.35 -12.38
N ASP A 53 16.64 -6.06 -12.04
CA ASP A 53 17.53 -7.03 -11.40
C ASP A 53 17.02 -7.39 -9.99
N LEU A 54 16.54 -6.40 -9.24
CA LEU A 54 15.98 -6.61 -7.91
C LEU A 54 14.68 -7.42 -7.97
N LEU A 55 13.75 -7.06 -8.87
CA LEU A 55 12.50 -7.81 -9.08
C LEU A 55 12.76 -9.27 -9.44
N THR A 56 13.75 -9.53 -10.30
CA THR A 56 14.14 -10.89 -10.69
C THR A 56 14.64 -11.71 -9.49
N ARG A 57 15.37 -11.09 -8.56
CA ARG A 57 15.90 -11.75 -7.36
C ARG A 57 14.84 -11.97 -6.27
N MET A 58 13.88 -11.05 -6.13
CA MET A 58 12.86 -11.10 -5.08
C MET A 58 11.65 -11.98 -5.44
N SER A 59 11.44 -12.30 -6.71
CA SER A 59 10.25 -13.00 -7.19
C SER A 59 10.21 -14.55 -7.11
N PRO A 60 11.28 -15.33 -6.83
CA PRO A 60 11.18 -16.78 -6.94
C PRO A 60 10.32 -17.41 -5.83
N GLY A 61 9.24 -18.09 -6.22
CA GLY A 61 8.47 -18.96 -5.33
C GLY A 61 7.45 -18.29 -4.40
N LEU A 62 7.15 -17.00 -4.60
CA LEU A 62 6.15 -16.28 -3.81
C LEU A 62 4.72 -16.52 -4.32
N ASN A 63 3.75 -16.51 -3.40
CA ASN A 63 2.34 -16.50 -3.78
C ASN A 63 1.93 -15.12 -4.34
N GLY A 64 0.79 -15.06 -5.06
CA GLY A 64 0.38 -13.85 -5.79
C GLY A 64 0.24 -12.60 -4.92
N GLN A 65 -0.23 -12.72 -3.67
CA GLN A 65 -0.38 -11.58 -2.76
C GLN A 65 0.98 -11.05 -2.30
N MET A 66 1.90 -11.96 -1.93
CA MET A 66 3.24 -11.59 -1.50
C MET A 66 4.04 -10.99 -2.65
N SER A 67 3.92 -11.55 -3.87
CA SER A 67 4.53 -10.96 -5.07
C SER A 67 4.02 -9.55 -5.33
N GLN A 68 2.70 -9.33 -5.21
CA GLN A 68 2.12 -7.99 -5.40
C GLN A 68 2.61 -7.01 -4.33
N LEU A 69 2.65 -7.42 -3.07
CA LEU A 69 3.19 -6.62 -1.97
C LEU A 69 4.63 -6.16 -2.25
N LEU A 70 5.50 -7.09 -2.66
CA LEU A 70 6.91 -6.77 -2.94
C LEU A 70 7.06 -5.89 -4.17
N ASN A 71 6.30 -6.14 -5.24
CA ASN A 71 6.31 -5.30 -6.44
C ASN A 71 5.92 -3.87 -6.10
N ASN A 72 4.84 -3.68 -5.33
CA ASN A 72 4.43 -2.34 -4.88
C ASN A 72 5.55 -1.65 -4.08
N ILE A 73 6.24 -2.36 -3.18
CA ILE A 73 7.35 -1.80 -2.41
C ILE A 73 8.52 -1.39 -3.31
N VAL A 74 8.85 -2.21 -4.31
CA VAL A 74 9.90 -1.91 -5.29
C VAL A 74 9.52 -0.71 -6.14
N ASP A 75 8.28 -0.65 -6.63
CA ASP A 75 7.77 0.48 -7.41
C ASP A 75 7.81 1.78 -6.61
N GLU A 76 7.27 1.78 -5.39
CA GLU A 76 7.28 2.94 -4.49
C GLU A 76 8.71 3.46 -4.25
N VAL A 77 9.66 2.57 -3.95
CA VAL A 77 11.05 2.93 -3.67
C VAL A 77 11.79 3.37 -4.93
N TYR A 78 11.57 2.77 -6.10
CA TYR A 78 12.32 3.13 -7.30
C TYR A 78 11.75 4.36 -8.03
N ASP A 79 10.45 4.59 -7.95
CA ASP A 79 9.77 5.65 -8.69
C ASP A 79 9.87 7.04 -7.99
N HIS A 80 10.33 7.09 -6.74
CA HIS A 80 10.51 8.33 -5.96
C HIS A 80 11.91 8.41 -5.35
N PRO A 81 12.53 9.58 -5.06
CA PRO A 81 13.83 9.63 -4.38
C PRO A 81 13.81 8.93 -3.01
N ALA A 82 14.92 8.27 -2.65
CA ALA A 82 14.93 7.35 -1.51
C ALA A 82 14.57 8.02 -0.19
N LEU A 83 13.77 7.30 0.60
CA LEU A 83 13.46 7.66 1.98
C LEU A 83 14.44 6.98 2.94
N LEU A 84 14.55 7.50 4.16
CA LEU A 84 15.20 6.84 5.28
C LEU A 84 14.49 5.50 5.57
N PRO A 85 15.23 4.39 5.73
CA PRO A 85 14.64 3.07 5.96
C PRO A 85 13.63 3.02 7.10
N GLU A 86 13.89 3.71 8.21
CA GLU A 86 13.00 3.72 9.37
C GLU A 86 11.68 4.46 9.10
N VAL A 87 11.69 5.52 8.28
CA VAL A 87 10.50 6.28 7.91
C VAL A 87 9.63 5.45 6.99
N TYR A 88 10.24 4.88 5.94
CA TYR A 88 9.50 4.06 4.99
C TYR A 88 8.95 2.77 5.62
N ALA A 89 9.74 2.09 6.46
CA ALA A 89 9.28 0.89 7.16
C ALA A 89 8.11 1.17 8.12
N ALA A 90 8.15 2.29 8.85
CA ALA A 90 7.05 2.69 9.75
C ALA A 90 5.76 3.02 8.97
N TYR A 91 5.89 3.73 7.84
CA TYR A 91 4.78 3.96 6.93
C TYR A 91 4.19 2.65 6.39
N ARG A 92 5.04 1.72 5.93
CA ARG A 92 4.62 0.42 5.38
C ARG A 92 4.00 -0.51 6.43
N PHE A 93 4.46 -0.42 7.69
CA PHE A 93 3.83 -1.07 8.82
C PHE A 93 2.40 -0.57 9.01
N GLU A 94 2.21 0.75 9.12
CA GLU A 94 0.89 1.33 9.35
C GLU A 94 -0.04 1.08 8.17
N HIS A 95 0.45 1.22 6.95
CA HIS A 95 -0.31 0.92 5.75
C HIS A 95 -0.84 -0.51 5.76
N CYS A 96 -0.01 -1.47 6.17
CA CYS A 96 -0.42 -2.87 6.31
C CYS A 96 -1.47 -3.05 7.42
N PHE A 97 -1.27 -2.41 8.57
CA PHE A 97 -2.18 -2.49 9.71
C PHE A 97 -3.55 -1.91 9.38
N VAL A 98 -3.62 -0.68 8.88
CA VAL A 98 -4.86 0.00 8.51
C VAL A 98 -5.59 -0.75 7.38
N SER A 99 -4.86 -1.37 6.45
CA SER A 99 -5.47 -2.17 5.37
C SER A 99 -6.26 -3.39 5.88
N GLN A 100 -6.03 -3.87 7.10
CA GLN A 100 -6.81 -4.98 7.67
C GLN A 100 -8.27 -4.58 7.93
N GLN A 101 -8.51 -3.31 8.24
CA GLN A 101 -9.83 -2.78 8.60
C GLN A 101 -10.44 -1.91 7.50
N HIS A 102 -9.60 -1.32 6.65
CA HIS A 102 -9.98 -0.33 5.65
C HIS A 102 -9.33 -0.62 4.28
N ALA A 103 -9.43 -1.87 3.82
CA ALA A 103 -8.73 -2.35 2.63
C ALA A 103 -9.00 -1.50 1.38
N GLU A 104 -10.25 -1.09 1.15
CA GLU A 104 -10.63 -0.31 -0.04
C GLU A 104 -10.03 1.10 -0.02
N GLN A 105 -10.11 1.80 1.12
CA GLN A 105 -9.55 3.15 1.27
C GLN A 105 -8.03 3.13 1.13
N VAL A 106 -7.37 2.14 1.73
CA VAL A 106 -5.92 1.99 1.64
C VAL A 106 -5.48 1.57 0.24
N ALA A 107 -6.21 0.69 -0.44
CA ALA A 107 -5.91 0.29 -1.82
C ALA A 107 -6.07 1.44 -2.83
N ALA A 108 -6.94 2.41 -2.56
CA ALA A 108 -7.09 3.62 -3.37
C ALA A 108 -5.98 4.66 -3.14
N MET A 109 -5.19 4.50 -2.08
CA MET A 109 -4.13 5.43 -1.73
C MET A 109 -2.99 5.38 -2.76
N LYS A 110 -2.48 6.55 -3.16
CA LYS A 110 -1.31 6.66 -4.02
C LYS A 110 -0.10 7.03 -3.18
N PHE A 111 1.00 6.30 -3.32
CA PHE A 111 2.24 6.63 -2.61
C PHE A 111 2.75 8.05 -2.90
N ALA A 112 2.51 8.57 -4.11
CA ALA A 112 2.85 9.95 -4.47
C ALA A 112 2.22 11.01 -3.56
N ASP A 113 1.05 10.73 -2.96
CA ASP A 113 0.37 11.63 -2.03
C ASP A 113 1.00 11.55 -0.62
N ALA A 114 1.48 10.36 -0.23
CA ALA A 114 2.17 10.13 1.03
C ALA A 114 3.62 10.66 1.01
N TYR A 115 4.31 10.51 -0.12
CA TYR A 115 5.73 10.83 -0.28
C TYR A 115 6.17 12.20 0.26
N PRO A 116 5.53 13.33 -0.11
CA PRO A 116 5.95 14.65 0.38
C PRO A 116 5.78 14.80 1.90
N LEU A 117 4.83 14.08 2.51
CA LEU A 117 4.65 14.08 3.97
C LEU A 117 5.71 13.21 4.65
N LEU A 118 6.05 12.07 4.05
CA LEU A 118 7.14 11.22 4.54
C LEU A 118 8.49 11.94 4.50
N LYS A 119 8.78 12.72 3.45
CA LYS A 119 9.98 13.57 3.41
C LYS A 119 10.03 14.62 4.53
N LYS A 120 8.88 15.16 4.94
CA LYS A 120 8.82 16.07 6.10
C LYS A 120 9.14 15.33 7.39
N CYS A 121 8.68 14.09 7.55
CA CYS A 121 9.00 13.28 8.73
C CYS A 121 10.50 13.03 8.90
N GLU A 122 11.28 12.92 7.81
CA GLU A 122 12.74 12.76 7.89
C GLU A 122 13.47 13.96 8.49
N GLN A 123 12.86 15.15 8.43
CA GLN A 123 13.42 16.38 9.00
C GLN A 123 13.29 16.44 10.52
N LEU A 124 12.51 15.54 11.12
CA LEU A 124 12.37 15.43 12.58
C LEU A 124 13.59 14.74 13.20
N HIS A 125 13.74 14.91 14.52
CA HIS A 125 14.81 14.26 15.28
C HIS A 125 14.71 12.72 15.18
N PRO A 126 15.84 12.01 15.03
CA PRO A 126 15.85 10.57 14.76
C PRO A 126 15.12 9.72 15.81
N GLU A 127 15.27 10.06 17.08
CA GLU A 127 14.77 9.23 18.17
C GLU A 127 13.32 9.54 18.52
N GLY A 128 12.47 8.51 18.40
CA GLY A 128 11.09 8.50 18.87
C GLY A 128 10.08 9.32 18.08
N THR A 129 10.50 10.26 17.22
CA THR A 129 9.55 11.17 16.54
C THR A 129 9.29 10.83 15.06
N ARG A 130 10.28 10.30 14.34
CA ARG A 130 10.12 9.95 12.91
C ARG A 130 9.14 8.81 12.66
N PRO A 131 9.23 7.64 13.36
CA PRO A 131 8.32 6.54 13.08
C PRO A 131 6.85 6.90 13.34
N PRO A 132 6.48 7.53 14.48
CA PRO A 132 5.09 7.98 14.68
C PRO A 132 4.63 9.00 13.63
N CYS A 133 5.50 9.91 13.18
CA CYS A 133 5.16 10.81 12.07
C CYS A 133 4.82 10.04 10.79
N ALA A 134 5.64 9.05 10.43
CA ALA A 134 5.46 8.27 9.21
C ALA A 134 4.21 7.37 9.25
N MET A 135 3.83 6.86 10.43
CA MET A 135 2.58 6.11 10.62
C MET A 135 1.36 7.03 10.38
N ARG A 136 1.33 8.22 11.02
CA ARG A 136 0.28 9.23 10.81
C ARG A 136 0.10 9.67 9.37
N VAL A 137 1.19 9.62 8.59
CA VAL A 137 1.23 9.20 7.19
C VAL A 137 -0.11 8.79 6.56
N VAL A 138 -0.42 7.53 6.83
CA VAL A 138 -1.48 6.74 6.25
C VAL A 138 -2.83 7.32 6.61
N HIS A 139 -3.04 7.65 7.87
CA HIS A 139 -4.26 8.28 8.38
C HIS A 139 -4.54 9.62 7.71
N THR A 140 -3.50 10.45 7.53
CA THR A 140 -3.62 11.76 6.89
C THR A 140 -4.06 11.64 5.44
N VAL A 141 -3.47 10.70 4.68
CA VAL A 141 -3.77 10.56 3.25
C VAL A 141 -5.10 9.85 3.02
N THR A 142 -5.43 8.86 3.85
CA THR A 142 -6.67 8.07 3.72
C THR A 142 -7.89 8.74 4.37
N GLY A 143 -7.69 9.68 5.29
CA GLY A 143 -8.74 10.28 6.12
C GLY A 143 -9.26 9.35 7.23
N ILE A 144 -8.60 8.23 7.48
CA ILE A 144 -8.95 7.27 8.55
C ILE A 144 -8.38 7.78 9.88
N PRO A 145 -9.17 7.86 10.96
CA PRO A 145 -8.67 8.26 12.28
C PRO A 145 -7.53 7.38 12.82
N GLU A 146 -6.63 7.96 13.63
CA GLU A 146 -5.57 7.25 14.37
C GLU A 146 -6.12 6.37 15.50
#